data_AF-A0A5N1JLZ4-F1
#
_entry.id   AF-A0A5N1JLZ4-F1
#
_cell.length_a   1.000
_cell.length_b   1.000
_cell.length_c   1.000
_cell.angle_alpha   90.00
_cell.angle_beta   90.00
_cell.angle_gamma   90.00
#
_symmetry.space_group_name_H-M   'P 1'
#
loop_
_entity.id
_entity.type
_entity.pdbx_description
1 polymer ?
#
loop_
_entity_poly.entity_id
_entity_poly.type
_entity_poly.pdbx_seq_one_letter_code
_entity_poly.pdbx_strand_id
1 'polypeptide(L)'
;MGVFIPARFGYYKEIDYKNFGLGSINDIAKFFNYNPDQFYLCMGPLDSDFQVKNVCIEVFSGKIIFVLADSTKGPLKQSKVDYFMKEHNLKRIFDGPEVESILTSGIENKTLDINFLSRVLKLKDPSLTGVFHASSIGLNLIFEQGYLTDFMSSDGMNKWAKLWYQLNPALIRDYEQQAIKFWGNNPSRVLFEINAQAEALGETPGALNNPFLELHRTDYGLIDFCMLNVKHHSRPITHDEFLILNHGRFIQLDEKMKEYRVGLFTYHFNEEGELLRDLDESQS
;
A
#
# COMPACT_ATOMS: atom_id res chain seq x y z
N MET A 1 -26.42 16.01 -18.41
CA MET A 1 -25.29 16.03 -17.46
C MET A 1 -24.24 16.94 -18.04
N GLY A 2 -23.85 17.98 -17.31
CA GLY A 2 -22.84 18.96 -17.71
C GLY A 2 -21.51 18.69 -17.02
N VAL A 3 -20.43 19.18 -17.64
CA VAL A 3 -19.07 19.16 -17.08
C VAL A 3 -18.74 20.56 -16.59
N PHE A 4 -18.37 20.67 -15.32
CA PHE A 4 -18.18 21.92 -14.63
C PHE A 4 -16.75 22.03 -14.10
N ILE A 5 -16.08 23.16 -14.33
CA ILE A 5 -14.74 23.42 -13.78
C ILE A 5 -14.76 24.51 -12.71
N PRO A 6 -13.86 24.46 -11.71
CA PRO A 6 -13.73 25.54 -10.73
C PRO A 6 -13.51 26.90 -11.42
N ALA A 7 -14.30 27.90 -11.04
CA ALA A 7 -14.19 29.27 -11.51
C ALA A 7 -13.94 30.24 -10.34
N ARG A 8 -13.79 31.53 -10.65
CA ARG A 8 -13.60 32.56 -9.61
C ARG A 8 -14.87 32.71 -8.75
N PHE A 9 -14.68 33.19 -7.52
CA PHE A 9 -15.75 33.59 -6.60
C PHE A 9 -16.71 32.45 -6.16
N GLY A 10 -16.23 31.20 -6.09
CA GLY A 10 -17.01 30.10 -5.52
C GLY A 10 -18.09 29.53 -6.44
N TYR A 11 -17.95 29.75 -7.76
CA TYR A 11 -18.81 29.18 -8.78
C TYR A 11 -18.05 28.18 -9.64
N TYR A 12 -18.80 27.34 -10.35
CA TYR A 12 -18.26 26.48 -11.40
C TYR A 12 -18.81 26.92 -12.76
N LYS A 13 -17.93 26.86 -13.76
CA LYS A 13 -18.29 27.17 -15.15
C LYS A 13 -18.55 25.86 -15.89
N GLU A 14 -19.72 25.76 -16.53
CA GLU A 14 -20.01 24.67 -17.45
C GLU A 14 -19.16 24.81 -18.72
N ILE A 15 -18.56 23.70 -19.16
CA ILE A 15 -17.83 23.62 -20.42
C ILE A 15 -18.70 22.90 -21.45
N ASP A 16 -18.71 23.42 -22.67
CA ASP A 16 -19.39 22.77 -23.79
C ASP A 16 -18.75 21.41 -24.07
N TYR A 17 -19.55 20.37 -23.90
CA TYR A 17 -19.13 18.98 -23.98
C TYR A 17 -18.96 18.46 -25.40
N LYS A 18 -19.31 19.27 -26.42
CA LYS A 18 -19.14 18.90 -27.84
C LYS A 18 -17.69 18.56 -28.23
N ASN A 19 -16.72 18.96 -27.41
CA ASN A 19 -15.30 18.68 -27.61
C ASN A 19 -14.77 17.48 -26.80
N PHE A 20 -15.58 16.83 -25.96
CA PHE A 20 -15.15 15.72 -25.09
C PHE A 20 -15.37 14.34 -25.71
N GLY A 21 -14.73 14.04 -26.85
CA GLY A 21 -14.61 12.67 -27.40
C GLY A 21 -15.89 11.81 -27.33
N LEU A 22 -15.77 10.57 -26.82
CA LEU A 22 -16.87 9.62 -26.65
C LEU A 22 -17.68 9.83 -25.34
N GLY A 23 -17.42 10.92 -24.60
CA GLY A 23 -18.13 11.25 -23.37
C GLY A 23 -17.76 10.38 -22.17
N SER A 24 -16.69 9.58 -22.22
CA SER A 24 -16.20 8.85 -21.05
C SER A 24 -15.47 9.78 -20.08
N ILE A 25 -15.39 9.40 -18.81
CA ILE A 25 -14.66 10.17 -17.78
C ILE A 25 -13.18 10.30 -18.15
N ASN A 26 -12.60 9.25 -18.75
CA ASN A 26 -11.23 9.25 -19.25
C ASN A 26 -11.05 10.27 -20.38
N ASP A 27 -12.01 10.41 -21.30
CA ASP A 27 -11.93 11.38 -22.39
C ASP A 27 -12.02 12.82 -21.87
N ILE A 28 -12.88 13.06 -20.87
CA ILE A 28 -12.99 14.36 -20.20
C ILE A 28 -11.68 14.68 -19.48
N ALA A 29 -11.10 13.73 -18.73
CA ALA A 29 -9.83 13.93 -18.05
C ALA A 29 -8.66 14.18 -19.02
N LYS A 30 -8.60 13.43 -20.13
CA LYS A 30 -7.62 13.64 -21.21
C LYS A 30 -7.73 15.03 -21.83
N PHE A 31 -8.93 15.56 -22.00
CA PHE A 31 -9.12 16.94 -22.45
C PHE A 31 -8.44 17.96 -21.52
N PHE A 32 -8.37 17.67 -20.22
CA PHE A 32 -7.65 18.48 -19.23
C PHE A 32 -6.17 18.08 -19.07
N ASN A 33 -5.61 17.26 -19.98
CA ASN A 33 -4.26 16.72 -19.94
C ASN A 33 -3.97 15.85 -18.70
N TYR A 34 -4.95 15.05 -18.27
CA TYR A 34 -4.77 14.04 -17.22
C TYR A 34 -4.81 12.62 -17.80
N ASN A 35 -3.86 11.79 -17.37
CA ASN A 35 -3.91 10.34 -17.57
C ASN A 35 -4.77 9.66 -16.50
N PRO A 36 -5.27 8.43 -16.74
CA PRO A 36 -6.09 7.68 -15.78
C PRO A 36 -5.48 7.57 -14.37
N ASP A 37 -4.17 7.39 -14.26
CA ASP A 37 -3.49 7.25 -12.95
C ASP A 37 -3.27 8.59 -12.21
N GLN A 38 -3.65 9.72 -12.83
CA GLN A 38 -3.43 11.06 -12.29
C GLN A 38 -4.69 11.68 -11.68
N PHE A 39 -5.84 10.99 -11.76
CA PHE A 39 -7.09 11.46 -11.17
C PHE A 39 -7.84 10.34 -10.44
N TYR A 40 -8.67 10.76 -9.49
CA TYR A 40 -9.58 9.90 -8.76
C TYR A 40 -11.01 10.39 -8.94
N LEU A 41 -11.95 9.46 -9.07
CA LEU A 41 -13.36 9.78 -9.23
C LEU A 41 -14.12 9.53 -7.94
N CYS A 42 -14.56 10.60 -7.29
CA CYS A 42 -15.53 10.52 -6.21
C CYS A 42 -16.93 10.35 -6.81
N MET A 43 -17.55 9.19 -6.58
CA MET A 43 -18.88 8.87 -7.04
C MET A 43 -19.94 9.24 -6.01
N GLY A 44 -20.99 9.91 -6.45
CA GLY A 44 -22.12 10.32 -5.62
C GLY A 44 -23.19 9.25 -5.44
N PRO A 45 -24.20 9.57 -4.61
CA PRO A 45 -25.41 8.76 -4.54
C PRO A 45 -26.13 8.73 -5.90
N LEU A 46 -26.74 7.58 -6.22
CA LEU A 46 -27.53 7.37 -7.44
C LEU A 46 -28.84 8.18 -7.48
N ASP A 47 -29.14 8.91 -6.41
CA ASP A 47 -30.35 9.71 -6.28
C ASP A 47 -30.39 10.85 -7.31
N SER A 48 -31.47 10.91 -8.09
CA SER A 48 -31.72 11.94 -9.10
C SER A 48 -31.77 13.35 -8.52
N ASP A 49 -32.07 13.51 -7.24
CA ASP A 49 -32.27 14.81 -6.60
C ASP A 49 -30.95 15.57 -6.36
N PHE A 50 -29.83 14.87 -6.29
CA PHE A 50 -28.51 15.50 -6.17
C PHE A 50 -28.08 16.14 -7.48
N GLN A 51 -27.71 17.43 -7.41
CA GLN A 51 -27.16 18.15 -8.55
C GLN A 51 -25.77 17.62 -8.92
N VAL A 52 -24.89 17.41 -7.95
CA VAL A 52 -23.54 16.85 -8.17
C VAL A 52 -23.66 15.33 -8.25
N LYS A 53 -23.15 14.73 -9.34
CA LYS A 53 -23.13 13.29 -9.55
C LYS A 53 -21.76 12.69 -9.29
N ASN A 54 -20.71 13.32 -9.82
CA ASN A 54 -19.34 12.88 -9.58
C ASN A 54 -18.41 14.09 -9.46
N VAL A 55 -17.35 13.94 -8.68
CA VAL A 55 -16.26 14.93 -8.60
C VAL A 55 -14.97 14.23 -8.99
N CYS A 56 -14.30 14.75 -10.01
CA CYS A 56 -13.00 14.27 -10.46
C CYS A 56 -11.91 15.14 -9.83
N ILE A 57 -10.98 14.50 -9.13
CA ILE A 57 -9.91 15.18 -8.38
C ILE A 57 -8.54 14.68 -8.83
N GLU A 58 -7.55 15.56 -8.79
CA GLU A 58 -6.15 15.23 -9.01
C GLU A 58 -5.61 14.45 -7.81
N VAL A 59 -4.97 13.32 -8.10
CA VAL A 59 -4.40 12.44 -7.07
C VAL A 59 -3.31 13.20 -6.29
N PHE A 60 -3.21 12.91 -4.98
CA PHE A 60 -2.29 13.50 -3.99
C PHE A 60 -2.50 14.99 -3.66
N SER A 61 -2.96 15.82 -4.59
CA SER A 61 -3.27 17.23 -4.31
C SER A 61 -4.70 17.43 -3.82
N GLY A 62 -5.62 16.52 -4.18
CA GLY A 62 -7.06 16.65 -3.90
C GLY A 62 -7.73 17.80 -4.67
N LYS A 63 -7.03 18.42 -5.62
CA LYS A 63 -7.53 19.54 -6.40
C LYS A 63 -8.62 19.05 -7.36
N ILE A 64 -9.77 19.70 -7.35
CA ILE A 64 -10.85 19.38 -8.30
C ILE A 64 -10.42 19.73 -9.72
N ILE A 65 -10.47 18.75 -10.62
CA ILE A 65 -10.23 18.90 -12.05
C ILE A 65 -11.53 19.35 -12.71
N PHE A 66 -12.60 18.56 -12.51
CA PHE A 66 -13.95 18.87 -12.98
C PHE A 66 -15.01 18.18 -12.12
N VAL A 67 -16.26 18.63 -12.27
CA VAL A 67 -17.44 18.10 -11.60
C VAL A 67 -18.47 17.72 -12.66
N LEU A 68 -19.03 16.52 -12.54
CA LEU A 68 -20.19 16.10 -13.34
C LEU A 68 -21.46 16.43 -12.56
N ALA A 69 -22.30 17.30 -13.12
CA ALA A 69 -23.50 17.76 -12.44
C ALA A 69 -24.69 17.90 -13.40
N ASP A 70 -25.89 17.93 -12.84
CA ASP A 70 -27.11 18.21 -13.58
C ASP A 70 -27.23 19.71 -13.87
N SER A 71 -27.02 20.08 -15.14
CA SER A 71 -27.10 21.46 -15.61
C SER A 71 -28.52 22.02 -15.62
N THR A 72 -29.55 21.18 -15.53
CA THR A 72 -30.96 21.63 -15.47
C THR A 72 -31.33 22.22 -14.11
N LYS A 73 -30.55 21.93 -13.05
CA LYS A 73 -30.80 22.41 -11.67
C LYS A 73 -30.18 23.78 -11.37
N GLY A 74 -29.83 24.54 -12.40
CA GLY A 74 -29.26 25.87 -12.31
C GLY A 74 -27.74 25.88 -12.06
N PRO A 75 -27.15 27.05 -11.74
CA PRO A 75 -25.70 27.21 -11.61
C PRO A 75 -25.12 26.37 -10.47
N LEU A 76 -23.98 25.71 -10.73
CA LEU A 76 -23.26 24.95 -9.72
C LEU A 76 -22.42 25.87 -8.81
N LYS A 77 -22.69 25.81 -7.50
CA LYS A 77 -21.99 26.58 -6.45
C LYS A 77 -21.03 25.70 -5.67
N GLN A 78 -19.97 26.29 -5.14
CA GLN A 78 -18.99 25.62 -4.29
C GLN A 78 -19.64 24.91 -3.10
N SER A 79 -20.62 25.50 -2.44
CA SER A 79 -21.31 24.88 -1.29
C SER A 79 -21.99 23.54 -1.61
N LYS A 80 -22.41 23.31 -2.86
CA LYS A 80 -22.98 22.02 -3.29
C LYS A 80 -21.90 20.97 -3.49
N VAL A 81 -20.74 21.37 -4.03
CA VAL A 81 -19.57 20.50 -4.18
C VAL A 81 -18.97 20.17 -2.82
N ASP A 82 -18.84 21.16 -1.92
CA ASP A 82 -18.37 20.94 -0.55
C ASP A 82 -19.27 19.97 0.22
N TYR A 83 -20.60 20.12 0.07
CA TYR A 83 -21.56 19.18 0.67
C TYR A 83 -21.32 17.75 0.19
N PHE A 84 -21.16 17.57 -1.13
CA PHE A 84 -20.84 16.27 -1.72
C PHE A 84 -19.52 15.71 -1.18
N MET A 85 -18.47 16.53 -1.13
CA MET A 85 -17.14 16.10 -0.71
C MET A 85 -17.04 15.75 0.77
N LYS A 86 -17.98 16.17 1.63
CA LYS A 86 -18.00 15.78 3.05
C LYS A 86 -18.09 14.27 3.26
N GLU A 87 -18.71 13.55 2.34
CA GLU A 87 -18.83 12.08 2.41
C GLU A 87 -17.56 11.37 1.92
N HIS A 88 -16.63 12.09 1.28
CA HIS A 88 -15.39 11.55 0.77
C HIS A 88 -14.19 11.98 1.62
N ASN A 89 -13.67 11.05 2.43
CA ASN A 89 -12.45 11.29 3.21
C ASN A 89 -11.21 11.13 2.31
N LEU A 90 -10.85 12.19 1.58
CA LEU A 90 -9.68 12.19 0.69
C LEU A 90 -8.37 11.87 1.42
N LYS A 91 -8.26 12.28 2.68
CA LYS A 91 -7.09 11.97 3.50
C LYS A 91 -6.94 10.46 3.68
N ARG A 92 -8.04 9.74 3.95
CA ARG A 92 -8.01 8.28 4.04
C ARG A 92 -7.62 7.62 2.71
N ILE A 93 -8.05 8.19 1.59
CA ILE A 93 -7.77 7.66 0.25
C ILE A 93 -6.29 7.89 -0.14
N PHE A 94 -5.75 9.07 0.16
CA PHE A 94 -4.40 9.46 -0.28
C PHE A 94 -3.31 9.37 0.78
N ASP A 95 -3.64 8.96 2.02
CA ASP A 95 -2.67 8.59 3.07
C ASP A 95 -2.69 7.08 3.35
N GLY A 96 -3.41 6.29 2.53
CA GLY A 96 -3.71 4.88 2.74
C GLY A 96 -3.05 3.92 1.73
N PRO A 97 -3.46 2.63 1.75
CA PRO A 97 -2.97 1.60 0.82
C PRO A 97 -3.15 1.94 -0.66
N GLU A 98 -4.15 2.76 -0.99
CA GLU A 98 -4.45 3.19 -2.35
C GLU A 98 -3.32 4.02 -2.99
N VAL A 99 -2.46 4.67 -2.19
CA VAL A 99 -1.29 5.40 -2.69
C VAL A 99 -0.37 4.47 -3.47
N GLU A 100 -0.01 3.32 -2.87
CA GLU A 100 0.88 2.35 -3.50
C GLU A 100 0.25 1.78 -4.78
N SER A 101 -1.06 1.50 -4.76
CA SER A 101 -1.78 1.04 -5.95
C SER A 101 -1.72 2.05 -7.10
N ILE A 102 -1.94 3.34 -6.82
CA ILE A 102 -1.89 4.38 -7.86
C ILE A 102 -0.46 4.54 -8.40
N LEU A 103 0.55 4.52 -7.52
CA LEU A 103 1.95 4.61 -7.95
C LEU A 103 2.35 3.42 -8.81
N THR A 104 1.98 2.19 -8.44
CA THR A 104 2.26 0.98 -9.21
C THR A 104 1.62 1.03 -10.60
N SER A 105 0.31 1.33 -10.69
CA SER A 105 -0.36 1.46 -11.99
C SER A 105 0.26 2.58 -12.84
N GLY A 106 0.65 3.68 -12.20
CA GLY A 106 1.32 4.78 -12.88
C GLY A 106 2.73 4.46 -13.42
N ILE A 107 3.47 3.57 -12.74
CA ILE A 107 4.75 3.02 -13.22
C ILE A 107 4.51 2.12 -14.43
N GLU A 108 3.58 1.17 -14.31
CA GLU A 108 3.23 0.23 -15.39
C GLU A 108 2.80 0.97 -16.66
N ASN A 109 1.98 2.02 -16.51
CA ASN A 109 1.48 2.82 -17.61
C ASN A 109 2.43 3.94 -18.06
N LYS A 110 3.54 4.17 -17.34
CA LYS A 110 4.47 5.30 -17.56
C LYS A 110 3.77 6.66 -17.61
N THR A 111 2.80 6.89 -16.74
CA THR A 111 1.97 8.10 -16.71
C THR A 111 2.38 9.08 -15.61
N LEU A 112 3.20 8.65 -14.65
CA LEU A 112 3.65 9.48 -13.53
C LEU A 112 5.04 10.05 -13.80
N ASP A 113 5.07 11.26 -14.38
CA ASP A 113 6.31 11.99 -14.61
C ASP A 113 6.70 12.92 -13.44
N ILE A 114 7.96 13.34 -13.44
CA ILE A 114 8.54 14.20 -12.41
C ILE A 114 7.85 15.57 -12.34
N ASN A 115 7.32 16.12 -13.44
CA ASN A 115 6.62 17.41 -13.43
C ASN A 115 5.26 17.29 -12.73
N PHE A 116 4.53 16.21 -13.00
CA PHE A 116 3.28 15.90 -12.32
C PHE A 116 3.51 15.66 -10.83
N LEU A 117 4.39 14.72 -10.47
CA LEU A 117 4.64 14.35 -9.08
C LEU A 117 5.28 15.47 -8.26
N SER A 118 6.21 16.24 -8.84
CA SER A 118 6.78 17.41 -8.15
C SER A 118 5.74 18.48 -7.85
N ARG A 119 4.76 18.69 -8.74
CA ARG A 119 3.66 19.63 -8.52
C ARG A 119 2.73 19.16 -7.40
N VAL A 120 2.27 17.91 -7.46
CA VAL A 120 1.22 17.42 -6.54
C VAL A 120 1.77 17.04 -5.16
N LEU A 121 3.02 16.59 -5.09
CA LEU A 121 3.71 16.22 -3.83
C LEU A 121 4.68 17.28 -3.32
N LYS A 122 4.87 18.39 -4.05
CA LYS A 122 5.78 19.48 -3.70
C LYS A 122 7.22 18.99 -3.46
N LEU A 123 7.72 18.15 -4.36
CA LEU A 123 9.09 17.63 -4.30
C LEU A 123 10.10 18.79 -4.42
N LYS A 124 11.17 18.73 -3.62
CA LYS A 124 12.25 19.73 -3.65
C LYS A 124 13.26 19.37 -4.73
N ASP A 125 13.70 20.38 -5.48
CA ASP A 125 14.77 20.30 -6.48
C ASP A 125 14.67 19.09 -7.43
N PRO A 126 13.55 18.93 -8.17
CA PRO A 126 13.32 17.77 -9.02
C PRO A 126 14.37 17.67 -10.15
N SER A 127 14.83 16.45 -10.39
CA SER A 127 15.70 16.08 -11.52
C SER A 127 15.08 14.91 -12.27
N LEU A 128 15.46 14.72 -13.53
CA LEU A 128 14.99 13.61 -14.36
C LEU A 128 15.42 12.24 -13.83
N THR A 129 16.40 12.19 -12.95
CA THR A 129 16.87 10.92 -12.36
C THR A 129 17.29 11.16 -10.92
N GLY A 130 16.94 10.21 -10.07
CA GLY A 130 17.28 10.23 -8.65
C GLY A 130 16.16 9.75 -7.75
N VAL A 131 16.40 9.86 -6.44
CA VAL A 131 15.46 9.49 -5.40
C VAL A 131 14.97 10.76 -4.70
N PHE A 132 13.66 10.96 -4.68
CA PHE A 132 13.04 12.16 -4.09
C PHE A 132 12.11 11.76 -2.95
N HIS A 133 12.32 12.40 -1.80
CA HIS A 133 11.50 12.16 -0.63
C HIS A 133 10.17 12.94 -0.72
N ALA A 134 9.06 12.22 -0.75
CA ALA A 134 7.70 12.74 -0.77
C ALA A 134 7.10 12.71 0.64
N SER A 135 7.40 13.72 1.46
CA SER A 135 6.98 13.74 2.88
C SER A 135 5.47 13.66 3.10
N SER A 136 4.65 14.14 2.16
CA SER A 136 3.19 14.11 2.29
C SER A 136 2.59 12.71 2.26
N ILE A 137 3.28 11.76 1.63
CA ILE A 137 2.83 10.36 1.52
C ILE A 137 3.82 9.38 2.19
N GLY A 138 4.89 9.90 2.80
CA GLY A 138 5.87 9.09 3.54
C GLY A 138 6.66 8.12 2.67
N LEU A 139 6.88 8.44 1.37
CA LEU A 139 7.58 7.57 0.42
C LEU A 139 8.83 8.26 -0.15
N ASN A 140 9.79 7.45 -0.56
CA ASN A 140 10.88 7.83 -1.44
C ASN A 140 10.53 7.36 -2.85
N LEU A 141 10.52 8.29 -3.80
CA LEU A 141 10.14 8.05 -5.19
C LEU A 141 11.40 7.98 -6.05
N ILE A 142 11.54 6.93 -6.85
CA ILE A 142 12.71 6.67 -7.69
C ILE A 142 12.34 7.02 -9.14
N PHE A 143 13.11 7.93 -9.75
CA PHE A 143 12.89 8.36 -11.11
C PHE A 143 14.06 7.99 -12.01
N GLU A 144 13.72 7.59 -13.24
CA GLU A 144 14.65 7.45 -14.35
C GLU A 144 14.06 8.12 -15.60
N GLN A 145 14.88 8.90 -16.31
CA GLN A 145 14.47 9.61 -17.53
C GLN A 145 13.18 10.45 -17.38
N GLY A 146 12.91 10.96 -16.19
CA GLY A 146 11.76 11.81 -15.88
C GLY A 146 10.49 11.06 -15.48
N TYR A 147 10.49 9.73 -15.43
CA TYR A 147 9.35 8.90 -15.04
C TYR A 147 9.61 8.18 -13.73
N LEU A 148 8.57 8.01 -12.93
CA LEU A 148 8.61 7.14 -11.75
C LEU A 148 8.85 5.70 -12.21
N THR A 149 9.86 5.05 -11.65
CA THR A 149 10.19 3.65 -11.93
C THR A 149 9.97 2.75 -10.72
N ASP A 150 10.10 3.29 -9.51
CA ASP A 150 9.92 2.55 -8.27
C ASP A 150 9.63 3.51 -7.10
N PHE A 151 9.17 2.96 -5.97
CA PHE A 151 8.99 3.70 -4.73
C PHE A 151 9.21 2.79 -3.52
N MET A 152 9.64 3.39 -2.41
CA MET A 152 9.81 2.67 -1.14
C MET A 152 9.35 3.53 0.03
N SER A 153 8.95 2.89 1.12
CA SER A 153 8.62 3.63 2.33
C SER A 153 9.83 4.38 2.88
N SER A 154 9.62 5.63 3.28
CA SER A 154 10.68 6.46 3.86
C SER A 154 11.12 5.98 5.25
N ASP A 155 10.22 5.34 6.00
CA ASP A 155 10.51 4.68 7.28
C ASP A 155 10.98 3.23 7.11
N GLY A 156 11.03 2.73 5.87
CA GLY A 156 11.34 1.35 5.51
C GLY A 156 10.31 0.31 5.98
N MET A 157 9.18 0.70 6.58
CA MET A 157 8.07 -0.20 6.92
C MET A 157 7.25 -0.54 5.68
N ASN A 158 6.86 -1.80 5.53
CA ASN A 158 5.90 -2.22 4.50
C ASN A 158 4.45 -1.84 4.90
N LYS A 159 3.52 -1.95 3.94
CA LYS A 159 2.10 -1.60 4.15
C LYS A 159 1.47 -2.31 5.36
N TRP A 160 1.84 -3.56 5.61
CA TRP A 160 1.29 -4.37 6.69
C TRP A 160 1.83 -3.93 8.05
N ALA A 161 3.13 -3.65 8.16
CA ALA A 161 3.74 -3.11 9.36
C ALA A 161 3.14 -1.74 9.71
N LYS A 162 2.91 -0.87 8.72
CA LYS A 162 2.22 0.42 8.95
C LYS A 162 0.80 0.23 9.48
N LEU A 163 0.03 -0.67 8.87
CA LEU A 163 -1.33 -0.96 9.31
C LEU A 163 -1.34 -1.52 10.74
N TRP A 164 -0.43 -2.43 11.06
CA TRP A 164 -0.27 -2.95 12.41
C TRP A 164 0.10 -1.86 13.42
N TYR A 165 1.01 -0.96 13.06
CA TYR A 165 1.40 0.17 13.93
C TYR A 165 0.21 1.05 14.28
N GLN A 166 -0.66 1.32 13.30
CA GLN A 166 -1.87 2.13 13.50
C GLN A 166 -2.91 1.42 14.38
N LEU A 167 -3.07 0.11 14.21
CA LEU A 167 -4.08 -0.67 14.95
C LEU A 167 -3.63 -1.03 16.36
N ASN A 168 -2.37 -1.44 16.53
CA ASN A 168 -1.80 -1.87 17.79
C ASN A 168 -0.30 -1.56 17.87
N PRO A 169 0.08 -0.31 18.23
CA PRO A 169 1.48 0.09 18.34
C PRO A 169 2.22 -0.57 19.51
N ALA A 170 1.52 -1.20 20.46
CA ALA A 170 2.16 -1.97 21.53
C ALA A 170 2.70 -3.29 20.98
N LEU A 171 1.89 -4.00 20.18
CA LEU A 171 2.28 -5.28 19.59
C LEU A 171 3.52 -5.15 18.69
N ILE A 172 3.60 -4.11 17.85
CA ILE A 172 4.81 -3.86 17.05
C ILE A 172 6.04 -3.64 17.92
N ARG A 173 5.89 -2.89 19.02
CA ARG A 173 7.01 -2.67 19.95
C ARG A 173 7.48 -3.96 20.60
N ASP A 174 6.58 -4.90 20.86
CA ASP A 174 6.95 -6.21 21.39
C ASP A 174 7.75 -7.01 20.34
N TYR A 175 7.32 -7.03 19.07
CA TYR A 175 8.07 -7.64 17.97
C TYR A 175 9.43 -6.96 17.76
N GLU A 176 9.48 -5.63 17.83
CA GLU A 176 10.72 -4.85 17.73
C GLU A 176 11.70 -5.22 18.85
N GLN A 177 11.23 -5.29 20.10
CA GLN A 177 12.05 -5.70 21.24
C GLN A 177 12.57 -7.13 21.09
N GLN A 178 11.72 -8.04 20.59
CA GLN A 178 12.13 -9.41 20.30
C GLN A 178 13.22 -9.42 19.23
N ALA A 179 13.03 -8.72 18.11
CA ALA A 179 14.02 -8.65 17.04
C ALA A 179 15.35 -8.03 17.51
N ILE A 180 15.31 -6.95 18.30
CA ILE A 180 16.50 -6.31 18.90
C ILE A 180 17.27 -7.30 19.78
N LYS A 181 16.59 -8.20 20.49
CA LYS A 181 17.25 -9.20 21.33
C LYS A 181 18.17 -10.13 20.53
N PHE A 182 17.82 -10.47 19.30
CA PHE A 182 18.61 -11.39 18.46
C PHE A 182 19.53 -10.65 17.49
N TRP A 183 19.10 -9.54 16.92
CA TRP A 183 19.88 -8.76 15.94
C TRP A 183 20.76 -7.67 16.56
N GLY A 184 20.56 -7.36 17.84
CA GLY A 184 21.26 -6.28 18.53
C GLY A 184 20.98 -4.91 17.91
N ASN A 185 22.01 -4.06 17.85
CA ASN A 185 21.93 -2.71 17.27
C ASN A 185 22.06 -2.75 15.73
N ASN A 186 21.23 -3.55 15.07
CA ASN A 186 21.15 -3.61 13.61
C ASN A 186 19.74 -3.20 13.14
N PRO A 187 19.47 -1.88 13.03
CA PRO A 187 18.12 -1.38 12.75
C PRO A 187 17.52 -1.91 11.44
N SER A 188 18.33 -2.15 10.41
CA SER A 188 17.82 -2.67 9.14
C SER A 188 17.37 -4.12 9.25
N ARG A 189 18.06 -4.95 10.04
CA ARG A 189 17.65 -6.34 10.31
C ARG A 189 16.42 -6.42 11.21
N VAL A 190 16.36 -5.55 12.22
CA VAL A 190 15.18 -5.42 13.09
C VAL A 190 13.94 -5.04 12.26
N LEU A 191 14.07 -4.02 11.41
CA LEU A 191 12.98 -3.57 10.55
C LEU A 191 12.56 -4.63 9.52
N PHE A 192 13.54 -5.34 8.93
CA PHE A 192 13.26 -6.46 8.03
C PHE A 192 12.39 -7.52 8.71
N GLU A 193 12.71 -7.91 9.94
CA GLU A 193 11.96 -8.93 10.66
C GLU A 193 10.54 -8.46 11.02
N ILE A 194 10.37 -7.21 11.47
CA ILE A 194 9.05 -6.62 11.75
C ILE A 194 8.20 -6.64 10.47
N ASN A 195 8.77 -6.23 9.34
CA ASN A 195 8.09 -6.24 8.05
C ASN A 195 7.69 -7.65 7.63
N ALA A 196 8.58 -8.63 7.78
CA ALA A 196 8.31 -10.02 7.41
C ALA A 196 7.18 -10.62 8.26
N GLN A 197 7.17 -10.38 9.57
CA GLN A 197 6.12 -10.85 10.47
C GLN A 197 4.77 -10.16 10.19
N ALA A 198 4.78 -8.84 9.93
CA ALA A 198 3.57 -8.11 9.59
C ALA A 198 2.95 -8.56 8.26
N GLU A 199 3.80 -8.76 7.25
CA GLU A 199 3.37 -9.31 5.96
C GLU A 199 2.83 -10.72 6.11
N ALA A 200 3.53 -11.58 6.85
CA ALA A 200 3.07 -12.92 7.13
C ALA A 200 1.70 -12.94 7.82
N LEU A 201 1.44 -12.09 8.82
CA LEU A 201 0.09 -11.98 9.40
C LEU A 201 -0.94 -11.60 8.32
N GLY A 202 -0.65 -10.57 7.51
CA GLY A 202 -1.57 -10.08 6.48
C GLY A 202 -1.98 -11.17 5.48
N GLU A 203 -1.10 -12.16 5.28
CA GLU A 203 -1.31 -13.33 4.43
C GLU A 203 -1.91 -14.53 5.16
N THR A 204 -1.83 -14.60 6.49
CA THR A 204 -2.30 -15.75 7.28
C THR A 204 -3.83 -15.88 7.20
N PRO A 205 -4.37 -17.00 6.69
CA PRO A 205 -5.82 -17.25 6.67
C PRO A 205 -6.42 -17.18 8.08
N GLY A 206 -7.48 -16.39 8.24
CA GLY A 206 -8.12 -16.18 9.54
C GLY A 206 -7.34 -15.27 10.51
N ALA A 207 -6.14 -14.82 10.14
CA ALA A 207 -5.31 -13.89 10.91
C ALA A 207 -5.19 -14.29 12.39
N LEU A 208 -5.66 -13.43 13.31
CA LEU A 208 -5.65 -13.68 14.76
C LEU A 208 -6.65 -14.75 15.25
N ASN A 209 -7.47 -15.31 14.36
CA ASN A 209 -8.34 -16.45 14.63
C ASN A 209 -7.81 -17.75 13.99
N ASN A 210 -6.58 -17.75 13.48
CA ASN A 210 -6.01 -18.96 12.88
C ASN A 210 -5.90 -20.08 13.94
N PRO A 211 -6.29 -21.34 13.62
CA PRO A 211 -6.29 -22.42 14.60
C PRO A 211 -4.89 -22.84 15.07
N PHE A 212 -3.84 -22.49 14.33
CA PHE A 212 -2.46 -22.92 14.60
C PHE A 212 -1.64 -21.89 15.40
N LEU A 213 -2.21 -20.77 15.83
CA LEU A 213 -1.47 -19.69 16.51
C LEU A 213 -0.67 -20.20 17.72
N GLU A 214 -1.29 -20.99 18.59
CA GLU A 214 -0.64 -21.47 19.81
C GLU A 214 0.56 -22.39 19.53
N LEU A 215 0.58 -23.09 18.38
CA LEU A 215 1.71 -23.95 18.00
C LEU A 215 2.96 -23.16 17.60
N HIS A 216 2.78 -21.89 17.24
CA HIS A 216 3.84 -20.96 16.81
C HIS A 216 4.06 -19.82 17.80
N ARG A 217 3.54 -19.96 19.04
CA ARG A 217 3.81 -19.00 20.11
C ARG A 217 5.25 -19.16 20.59
N THR A 218 6.02 -18.10 20.45
CA THR A 218 7.40 -17.98 20.94
C THR A 218 7.44 -17.86 22.46
N ASP A 219 8.61 -18.08 23.05
CA ASP A 219 8.85 -17.91 24.49
C ASP A 219 8.55 -16.50 25.03
N TYR A 220 8.40 -15.51 24.14
CA TYR A 220 8.08 -14.13 24.47
C TYR A 220 6.58 -13.83 24.39
N GLY A 221 5.76 -14.86 24.15
CA GLY A 221 4.32 -14.72 23.99
C GLY A 221 3.88 -14.17 22.62
N LEU A 222 4.81 -13.89 21.71
CA LEU A 222 4.52 -13.46 20.33
C LEU A 222 4.35 -14.66 19.41
N ILE A 223 3.62 -14.49 18.30
CA ILE A 223 3.41 -15.54 17.30
C ILE A 223 4.43 -15.39 16.17
N ASP A 224 5.07 -16.48 15.77
CA ASP A 224 5.88 -16.51 14.55
C ASP A 224 4.99 -16.78 13.32
N PHE A 225 4.45 -15.70 12.74
CA PHE A 225 3.56 -15.80 11.59
C PHE A 225 4.27 -16.29 10.33
N CYS A 226 5.56 -15.99 10.19
CA CYS A 226 6.37 -16.50 9.08
C CYS A 226 6.39 -18.03 9.12
N MET A 227 6.79 -18.61 10.25
CA MET A 227 6.90 -20.07 10.38
C MET A 227 5.55 -20.77 10.45
N LEU A 228 4.50 -20.10 10.95
CA LEU A 228 3.12 -20.55 10.86
C LEU A 228 2.71 -20.74 9.39
N ASN A 229 2.93 -19.73 8.55
CA ASN A 229 2.56 -19.79 7.14
C ASN A 229 3.40 -20.82 6.36
N VAL A 230 4.68 -20.97 6.69
CA VAL A 230 5.53 -22.02 6.12
C VAL A 230 4.97 -23.40 6.46
N LYS A 231 4.67 -23.68 7.74
CA LYS A 231 4.26 -25.02 8.17
C LYS A 231 2.83 -25.38 7.78
N HIS A 232 1.88 -24.44 7.87
CA HIS A 232 0.45 -24.75 7.75
C HIS A 232 -0.21 -24.22 6.47
N HIS A 233 0.39 -23.24 5.80
CA HIS A 233 -0.20 -22.59 4.61
C HIS A 233 0.68 -22.70 3.37
N SER A 234 1.66 -23.61 3.40
CA SER A 234 2.53 -23.92 2.25
C SER A 234 3.29 -22.71 1.69
N ARG A 235 3.59 -21.70 2.51
CA ARG A 235 4.45 -20.59 2.09
C ARG A 235 5.84 -21.16 1.77
N PRO A 236 6.36 -20.99 0.54
CA PRO A 236 7.70 -21.41 0.22
C PRO A 236 8.72 -20.59 1.02
N ILE A 237 9.84 -21.22 1.36
CA ILE A 237 10.96 -20.58 2.02
C ILE A 237 12.25 -21.27 1.59
N THR A 238 13.27 -20.47 1.30
CA THR A 238 14.63 -20.97 1.05
C THR A 238 15.39 -21.15 2.36
N HIS A 239 16.45 -21.95 2.34
CA HIS A 239 17.32 -22.16 3.49
C HIS A 239 17.92 -20.85 4.01
N ASP A 240 18.36 -19.96 3.13
CA ASP A 240 18.94 -18.67 3.52
C ASP A 240 17.89 -17.76 4.18
N GLU A 241 16.67 -17.70 3.62
CA GLU A 241 15.56 -16.96 4.23
C GLU A 241 15.20 -17.54 5.60
N PHE A 242 15.19 -18.86 5.75
CA PHE A 242 14.93 -19.53 7.03
C PHE A 242 15.97 -19.15 8.08
N LEU A 243 17.26 -19.19 7.74
CA LEU A 243 18.34 -18.83 8.66
C LEU A 243 18.28 -17.35 9.07
N ILE A 244 17.88 -16.47 8.16
CA ILE A 244 17.70 -15.05 8.44
C ILE A 244 16.48 -14.86 9.34
N LEU A 245 15.29 -15.35 8.98
CA LEU A 245 14.07 -15.14 9.76
C LEU A 245 14.16 -15.73 11.18
N ASN A 246 14.84 -16.86 11.32
CA ASN A 246 15.00 -17.56 12.59
C ASN A 246 16.33 -17.28 13.28
N HIS A 247 16.99 -16.16 12.95
CA HIS A 247 18.31 -15.83 13.48
C HIS A 247 18.37 -15.92 15.02
N GLY A 248 19.26 -16.80 15.51
CA GLY A 248 19.43 -17.04 16.95
C GLY A 248 18.28 -17.77 17.65
N ARG A 249 17.25 -18.23 16.91
CA ARG A 249 16.06 -18.92 17.43
C ARG A 249 15.97 -20.38 17.01
N PHE A 250 16.68 -20.79 15.97
CA PHE A 250 16.72 -22.19 15.55
C PHE A 250 17.77 -23.00 16.32
N ILE A 251 17.55 -24.31 16.40
CA ILE A 251 18.53 -25.29 16.83
C ILE A 251 18.89 -26.12 15.61
N GLN A 252 20.17 -26.13 15.23
CA GLN A 252 20.66 -27.00 14.17
C GLN A 252 20.80 -28.42 14.72
N LEU A 253 20.09 -29.37 14.11
CA LEU A 253 20.08 -30.78 14.52
C LEU A 253 21.12 -31.59 13.74
N ASP A 254 21.23 -31.33 12.43
CA ASP A 254 22.22 -31.94 11.55
C ASP A 254 22.70 -30.93 10.49
N GLU A 255 24.01 -30.67 10.46
CA GLU A 255 24.64 -29.74 9.52
C GLU A 255 24.71 -30.30 8.09
N LYS A 256 24.93 -31.62 7.95
CA LYS A 256 25.03 -32.26 6.63
C LYS A 256 23.67 -32.38 5.98
N MET A 257 22.64 -32.67 6.76
CA MET A 257 21.26 -32.86 6.29
C MET A 257 20.45 -31.55 6.28
N LYS A 258 21.07 -30.42 6.65
CA LYS A 258 20.42 -29.10 6.78
C LYS A 258 19.09 -29.19 7.55
N GLU A 259 19.15 -29.81 8.72
CA GLU A 259 18.01 -30.04 9.59
C GLU A 259 18.01 -29.05 10.75
N TYR A 260 16.90 -28.35 10.92
CA TYR A 260 16.74 -27.29 11.91
C TYR A 260 15.43 -27.41 12.66
N ARG A 261 15.44 -27.11 13.95
CA ARG A 261 14.24 -27.02 14.79
C ARG A 261 13.97 -25.59 15.21
N VAL A 262 12.72 -25.15 15.06
CA VAL A 262 12.21 -23.88 15.58
C VAL A 262 10.91 -24.17 16.34
N GLY A 263 10.87 -23.80 17.62
CA GLY A 263 9.74 -24.12 18.49
C GLY A 263 9.46 -25.63 18.51
N LEU A 264 8.26 -26.00 18.09
CA LEU A 264 7.77 -27.39 18.07
C LEU A 264 8.05 -28.13 16.76
N PHE A 265 8.60 -27.48 15.74
CA PHE A 265 8.69 -28.03 14.39
C PHE A 265 10.13 -28.18 13.93
N THR A 266 10.38 -29.28 13.22
CA THR A 266 11.60 -29.50 12.45
C THR A 266 11.37 -29.12 10.99
N TYR A 267 12.44 -28.68 10.34
CA TYR A 267 12.49 -28.24 8.95
C TYR A 267 13.74 -28.84 8.30
N HIS A 268 13.55 -29.43 7.12
CA HIS A 268 14.62 -30.06 6.34
C HIS A 268 14.78 -29.33 5.01
N PHE A 269 16.01 -29.09 4.58
CA PHE A 269 16.29 -28.43 3.30
C PHE A 269 17.11 -29.35 2.39
N ASN A 270 16.81 -29.34 1.09
CA ASN A 270 17.61 -30.07 0.10
C ASN A 270 18.95 -29.38 -0.18
N GLU A 271 19.75 -29.97 -1.07
CA GLU A 271 21.05 -29.42 -1.46
C GLU A 271 20.91 -28.04 -2.11
N GLU A 272 19.86 -27.83 -2.90
CA GLU A 272 19.48 -26.59 -3.56
C GLU A 272 18.98 -25.50 -2.59
N GLY A 273 18.70 -25.86 -1.33
CA GLY A 273 18.23 -24.93 -0.31
C GLY A 273 16.72 -24.71 -0.31
N GLU A 274 15.95 -25.59 -0.94
CA GLU A 274 14.49 -25.60 -0.88
C GLU A 274 14.02 -26.42 0.32
N LEU A 275 12.95 -25.96 0.98
CA LEU A 275 12.32 -26.71 2.07
C LEU A 275 11.73 -28.02 1.54
N LEU A 276 12.24 -29.14 2.04
CA LEU A 276 11.61 -30.44 1.92
C LEU A 276 10.35 -30.41 2.79
N ARG A 277 9.18 -30.55 2.15
CA ARG A 277 7.93 -30.60 2.90
C ARG A 277 7.92 -31.90 3.69
N ASP A 278 8.01 -31.79 5.01
CA ASP A 278 7.72 -32.91 5.89
C ASP A 278 6.27 -33.33 5.70
N LEU A 279 6.11 -34.55 5.19
CA LEU A 279 4.91 -35.36 5.32
C LEU A 279 4.83 -35.85 6.78
N ASP A 280 4.65 -34.94 7.75
CA ASP A 280 4.36 -35.39 9.11
C ASP A 280 2.87 -35.63 9.28
N GLU A 281 2.56 -36.91 9.13
CA GLU A 281 1.41 -37.61 9.70
C GLU A 281 1.24 -37.26 11.18
N SER A 282 -0.02 -37.22 11.62
CA SER A 282 -0.50 -37.16 13.01
C SER A 282 -0.45 -35.80 13.73
N GLN A 283 -1.56 -35.05 13.58
CA GLN A 283 -2.51 -34.88 14.69
C GLN A 283 -3.85 -34.34 14.16
N SER A 284 -4.67 -35.30 13.73
CA SER A 284 -6.13 -35.26 13.76
C SER A 284 -6.65 -35.36 15.20
#